data_AF-A0A1I0L5C6-F1
#
_entry.id   AF-A0A1I0L5C6-F1
#
_cell.length_a   1.000
_cell.length_b   1.000
_cell.length_c   1.000
_cell.angle_alpha   90.00
_cell.angle_beta   90.00
_cell.angle_gamma   90.00
#
_symmetry.space_group_name_H-M   'P 1'
#
loop_
_entity.id
_entity.type
_entity.pdbx_description
1 polymer ?
#
loop_
_entity_poly.entity_id
_entity_poly.type
_entity_poly.pdbx_seq_one_letter_code
_entity_poly.pdbx_strand_id
1 'polypeptide(L)'
;MGRCSDGTPVAVSGDIPPGPDEDGGTPPSWIRIWNLDTGKPIGASIEVPSRGGVEVVVGRRGDGSPVIVSGDDDGNLLMWDLDTGERVGEPLGGHTRPISALATGRRSDGTFVVVSGGMDKTIRIWSLRRAA
;
A
#
# COMPACT_ATOMS: atom_id res chain seq x y z
N MET A 1 2.34 -10.28 1.69
CA MET A 1 1.35 -11.27 2.19
C MET A 1 0.88 -10.82 3.56
N GLY A 2 -0.41 -10.93 3.85
CA GLY A 2 -1.02 -10.54 5.13
C GLY A 2 -2.31 -11.31 5.37
N ARG A 3 -3.17 -10.80 6.26
CA ARG A 3 -4.49 -11.39 6.56
C ARG A 3 -5.54 -10.30 6.74
N CYS A 4 -6.74 -10.54 6.23
CA CYS A 4 -7.95 -9.77 6.56
C CYS A 4 -8.32 -9.93 8.03
N SER A 5 -9.28 -9.14 8.50
CA SER A 5 -9.75 -9.21 9.90
C SER A 5 -10.41 -10.55 10.24
N ASP A 6 -11.01 -11.22 9.26
CA ASP A 6 -11.61 -12.56 9.39
C ASP A 6 -10.57 -13.71 9.38
N GLY A 7 -9.28 -13.39 9.20
CA GLY A 7 -8.18 -14.36 9.17
C GLY A 7 -7.82 -14.88 7.77
N THR A 8 -8.58 -14.51 6.73
CA THR A 8 -8.31 -14.91 5.34
C THR A 8 -6.91 -14.47 4.92
N PRO A 9 -6.05 -15.38 4.43
CA PRO A 9 -4.72 -15.03 3.93
C PRO A 9 -4.81 -14.30 2.60
N VAL A 10 -4.10 -13.18 2.50
CA VAL A 10 -4.14 -12.32 1.31
C VAL A 10 -2.76 -11.92 0.79
N ALA A 11 -2.71 -11.64 -0.51
CA ALA A 11 -1.64 -10.87 -1.13
C ALA A 11 -2.24 -9.61 -1.78
N VAL A 12 -1.38 -8.61 -1.99
CA VAL A 12 -1.71 -7.38 -2.69
C VAL A 12 -0.71 -7.16 -3.81
N SER A 13 -1.16 -6.60 -4.90
CA SER A 13 -0.33 -6.24 -6.05
C SER A 13 -0.73 -4.87 -6.59
N GLY A 14 0.24 -4.07 -6.99
CA GLY A 14 0.00 -2.96 -7.91
C GLY A 14 -0.30 -3.52 -9.30
N ASP A 15 -1.32 -2.99 -9.97
CA ASP A 15 -1.73 -3.38 -11.31
C ASP A 15 -1.83 -2.13 -12.19
N ILE A 16 -1.40 -2.27 -13.44
CA ILE A 16 -1.69 -1.34 -14.52
C ILE A 16 -2.48 -2.17 -15.54
N PRO A 17 -3.82 -2.06 -15.59
CA PRO A 17 -4.66 -2.82 -16.48
C PRO A 17 -4.23 -2.57 -17.92
N PRO A 18 -4.37 -3.61 -18.76
CA PRO A 18 -4.09 -3.48 -20.18
C PRO A 18 -5.20 -2.66 -20.84
N GLY A 19 -4.87 -1.47 -21.30
CA GLY A 19 -5.72 -0.66 -22.16
C GLY A 19 -4.92 0.54 -22.70
N PRO A 20 -5.00 0.87 -23.99
CA PRO A 20 -4.42 2.11 -24.46
C PRO A 20 -5.17 3.27 -23.81
N ASP A 21 -4.42 4.28 -23.34
CA ASP A 21 -5.00 5.58 -23.02
C ASP A 21 -5.63 6.14 -24.30
N GLU A 22 -6.95 6.03 -24.44
CA GLU A 22 -7.67 6.60 -25.60
C GLU A 22 -7.44 8.12 -25.70
N ASP A 23 -6.99 8.75 -24.60
CA ASP A 23 -6.72 10.18 -24.47
C ASP A 23 -5.21 10.55 -24.38
N GLY A 24 -4.28 9.59 -24.48
CA GLY A 24 -2.84 9.84 -24.39
C GLY A 24 -2.32 10.32 -23.02
N GLY A 25 -3.14 10.18 -21.97
CA GLY A 25 -2.76 10.39 -20.57
C GLY A 25 -1.86 9.28 -20.04
N THR A 26 -1.39 9.39 -18.80
CA THR A 26 -0.82 8.23 -18.08
C THR A 26 -1.96 7.62 -17.27
N PRO A 27 -2.21 6.30 -17.35
CA PRO A 27 -3.33 5.71 -16.64
C PRO A 27 -3.09 5.82 -15.13
N PRO A 28 -4.16 5.90 -14.32
CA PRO A 28 -4.01 5.73 -12.89
C PRO A 28 -3.46 4.33 -12.61
N SER A 29 -3.00 4.11 -11.39
CA SER A 29 -2.57 2.80 -10.97
C SER A 29 -3.56 2.20 -10.00
N TRP A 30 -3.62 0.88 -9.96
CA TRP A 30 -4.58 0.17 -9.13
C TRP A 30 -3.89 -0.76 -8.14
N ILE A 31 -4.55 -1.04 -7.03
CA ILE A 31 -4.19 -2.10 -6.10
C ILE A 31 -5.22 -3.20 -6.22
N ARG A 32 -4.76 -4.44 -6.33
CA ARG A 32 -5.59 -5.64 -6.33
C ARG A 32 -5.29 -6.50 -5.12
N ILE A 33 -6.36 -6.99 -4.48
CA ILE A 33 -6.29 -7.88 -3.32
C ILE A 33 -6.63 -9.29 -3.79
N TRP A 34 -5.88 -10.28 -3.34
CA TRP A 34 -6.02 -11.67 -3.72
C TRP A 34 -6.22 -12.56 -2.50
N ASN A 35 -7.26 -13.39 -2.51
CA ASN A 35 -7.43 -14.47 -1.55
C ASN A 35 -6.45 -15.60 -1.92
N LEU A 36 -5.57 -15.96 -1.00
CA LEU A 36 -4.51 -16.93 -1.28
C LEU A 36 -4.96 -18.39 -1.17
N ASP A 37 -6.06 -18.66 -0.48
CA ASP A 37 -6.63 -20.01 -0.43
C ASP A 37 -7.31 -20.38 -1.75
N THR A 38 -7.92 -19.39 -2.42
CA THR A 38 -8.70 -19.59 -3.65
C THR A 38 -7.99 -19.14 -4.92
N GLY A 39 -6.96 -18.30 -4.80
CA GLY A 39 -6.29 -17.65 -5.94
C GLY A 39 -7.15 -16.60 -6.65
N LYS A 40 -8.28 -16.19 -6.06
CA LYS A 40 -9.23 -15.25 -6.69
C LYS A 40 -9.08 -13.83 -6.13
N PRO A 41 -9.36 -12.78 -6.93
CA PRO A 41 -9.39 -11.42 -6.42
C PRO A 41 -10.52 -11.24 -5.40
N ILE A 42 -10.27 -10.42 -4.38
CA ILE A 42 -11.26 -9.99 -3.38
C ILE A 42 -11.68 -8.56 -3.74
N GLY A 43 -12.98 -8.33 -3.87
CA GLY A 43 -13.54 -7.00 -4.11
C GLY A 43 -13.13 -6.37 -5.45
N ALA A 44 -13.35 -5.05 -5.55
CA ALA A 44 -12.91 -4.24 -6.67
C ALA A 44 -11.46 -3.79 -6.48
N SER A 45 -10.77 -3.47 -7.59
CA SER A 45 -9.45 -2.85 -7.52
C SER A 45 -9.56 -1.44 -6.93
N ILE A 46 -8.59 -1.06 -6.09
CA ILE A 46 -8.53 0.25 -5.44
C ILE A 46 -7.71 1.18 -6.35
N GLU A 47 -8.29 2.29 -6.78
CA GLU A 47 -7.57 3.30 -7.55
C GLU A 47 -6.61 4.09 -6.65
N VAL A 48 -5.37 4.26 -7.10
CA VAL A 48 -4.33 5.01 -6.41
C VAL A 48 -3.95 6.20 -7.27
N PRO A 49 -3.85 7.41 -6.68
CA PRO A 49 -3.40 8.61 -7.40
C PRO A 49 -1.87 8.56 -7.61
N SER A 50 -1.39 7.58 -8.35
CA SER A 50 0.01 7.37 -8.76
C SER A 50 0.01 6.98 -10.24
N ARG A 51 1.09 7.32 -10.94
CA ARG A 51 1.27 7.05 -12.37
C ARG A 51 2.41 6.03 -12.53
N GLY A 52 2.05 4.79 -12.81
CA GLY A 52 3.00 3.70 -13.04
C GLY A 52 3.03 2.66 -11.93
N GLY A 53 4.04 1.77 -11.92
CA GLY A 53 4.08 0.65 -10.98
C GLY A 53 3.97 1.10 -9.52
N VAL A 54 2.96 0.60 -8.80
CA VAL A 54 2.75 0.95 -7.39
C VAL A 54 3.38 -0.11 -6.51
N GLU A 55 4.39 0.31 -5.74
CA GLU A 55 4.93 -0.48 -4.64
C GLU A 55 3.86 -0.61 -3.55
N VAL A 56 3.56 -1.83 -3.13
CA VAL A 56 2.51 -2.13 -2.14
C VAL A 56 2.94 -3.16 -1.11
N VAL A 57 2.49 -2.98 0.12
CA VAL A 57 2.69 -3.95 1.21
C VAL A 57 1.45 -4.07 2.09
N VAL A 58 1.31 -5.20 2.80
CA VAL A 58 0.28 -5.39 3.83
C VAL A 58 0.91 -5.24 5.21
N GLY A 59 0.30 -4.44 6.07
CA GLY A 59 0.70 -4.20 7.45
C GLY A 59 -0.48 -4.25 8.42
N ARG A 60 -0.24 -3.79 9.65
CA ARG A 60 -1.28 -3.57 10.66
C ARG A 60 -1.08 -2.23 11.34
N ARG A 61 -2.19 -1.58 11.67
CA ARG A 61 -2.20 -0.37 12.50
C ARG A 61 -2.02 -0.72 13.97
N GLY A 62 -1.80 0.30 14.80
CA GLY A 62 -1.62 0.13 16.25
C GLY A 62 -2.79 -0.54 16.98
N ASP A 63 -4.00 -0.52 16.42
CA ASP A 63 -5.19 -1.22 16.92
C ASP A 63 -5.30 -2.67 16.42
N GLY A 64 -4.37 -3.12 15.57
CA GLY A 64 -4.36 -4.45 14.97
C GLY A 64 -5.10 -4.55 13.64
N SER A 65 -5.84 -3.51 13.22
CA SER A 65 -6.58 -3.52 11.96
C SER A 65 -5.62 -3.64 10.77
N PRO A 66 -5.90 -4.56 9.83
CA PRO A 66 -5.03 -4.77 8.68
C PRO A 66 -5.15 -3.63 7.67
N VAL A 67 -4.02 -3.26 7.08
CA VAL A 67 -3.95 -2.16 6.11
C VAL A 67 -3.07 -2.51 4.94
N ILE A 68 -3.35 -1.87 3.81
CA ILE A 68 -2.44 -1.80 2.67
C ILE A 68 -1.71 -0.47 2.76
N VAL A 69 -0.40 -0.49 2.47
CA VAL A 69 0.40 0.71 2.29
C VAL A 69 0.95 0.73 0.88
N SER A 70 0.78 1.83 0.19
CA SER A 70 1.32 2.09 -1.15
C SER A 70 2.21 3.33 -1.16
N GLY A 71 3.11 3.43 -2.14
CA GLY A 71 3.81 4.68 -2.45
C GLY A 71 3.10 5.46 -3.55
N ASP A 72 3.29 6.78 -3.60
CA ASP A 72 2.93 7.61 -4.76
C ASP A 72 4.17 8.25 -5.42
N ASP A 73 3.91 8.98 -6.50
CA ASP A 73 4.95 9.62 -7.31
C ASP A 73 5.55 10.86 -6.62
N ASP A 74 4.80 11.45 -5.68
CA ASP A 74 5.21 12.62 -4.91
C ASP A 74 6.05 12.23 -3.68
N GLY A 75 6.26 10.93 -3.45
CA GLY A 75 7.06 10.43 -2.34
C GLY A 75 6.28 10.31 -1.02
N ASN A 76 4.95 10.30 -1.07
CA ASN A 76 4.12 10.01 0.08
C ASN A 76 3.83 8.51 0.18
N LEU A 77 3.68 8.04 1.41
CA LEU A 77 3.08 6.75 1.67
C LEU A 77 1.58 6.93 1.92
N LEU A 78 0.84 6.02 1.33
CA LEU A 78 -0.59 6.06 1.18
C LEU A 78 -1.18 4.83 1.90
N MET A 79 -2.13 5.01 2.83
CA MET A 79 -2.74 3.91 3.59
C MET A 79 -4.20 3.65 3.20
N TRP A 80 -4.55 2.37 3.17
CA TRP A 80 -5.89 1.87 2.86
C TRP A 80 -6.29 0.80 3.87
N ASP A 81 -7.54 0.81 4.30
CA ASP A 81 -8.12 -0.28 5.08
C ASP A 81 -8.21 -1.53 4.20
N LEU A 82 -7.70 -2.67 4.68
CA LEU A 82 -7.60 -3.87 3.85
C LEU A 82 -8.96 -4.50 3.57
N ASP A 83 -9.90 -4.40 4.52
CA ASP A 83 -11.18 -5.11 4.43
C ASP A 83 -12.19 -4.33 3.59
N THR A 84 -12.15 -3.00 3.65
CA THR A 84 -13.07 -2.11 2.93
C THR A 84 -12.47 -1.51 1.66
N GLY A 85 -11.14 -1.42 1.56
CA GLY A 85 -10.45 -0.72 0.49
C GLY A 85 -10.49 0.81 0.62
N GLU A 86 -11.02 1.35 1.72
CA GLU A 86 -11.15 2.78 1.94
C GLU A 86 -9.84 3.44 2.36
N ARG A 87 -9.70 4.72 2.02
CA ARG A 87 -8.53 5.53 2.37
C ARG A 87 -8.48 5.79 3.88
N VAL A 88 -7.32 5.57 4.51
CA VAL A 88 -7.15 5.79 5.96
C VAL A 88 -6.11 6.86 6.25
N GLY A 89 -6.58 7.95 6.85
CA GLY A 89 -5.71 9.04 7.33
C GLY A 89 -5.03 9.83 6.22
N GLU A 90 -4.20 10.79 6.64
CA GLU A 90 -3.43 11.64 5.75
C GLU A 90 -2.24 10.91 5.12
N PRO A 91 -1.81 11.29 3.91
CA PRO A 91 -0.55 10.82 3.32
C PRO A 91 0.63 11.02 4.28
N LEU A 92 1.46 9.99 4.41
CA LEU A 92 2.69 10.06 5.19
C LEU A 92 3.80 10.62 4.30
N GLY A 93 3.90 11.95 4.28
CA GLY A 93 4.90 12.67 3.50
C GLY A 93 6.29 12.64 4.14
N GLY A 94 7.31 12.67 3.29
CA GLY A 94 8.69 12.83 3.76
C GLY A 94 9.73 12.56 2.70
N HIS A 95 9.52 11.58 1.81
CA HIS A 95 10.37 11.49 0.63
C HIS A 95 10.10 12.67 -0.30
N THR A 96 11.13 13.12 -1.01
CA THR A 96 11.03 14.23 -1.97
C THR A 96 10.98 13.76 -3.41
N ARG A 97 10.94 12.45 -3.62
CA ARG A 97 10.92 11.76 -4.92
C ARG A 97 10.16 10.43 -4.78
N PRO A 98 9.73 9.83 -5.90
CA PRO A 98 8.94 8.60 -5.89
C PRO A 98 9.51 7.50 -4.98
N ILE A 99 8.61 6.77 -4.35
CA ILE A 99 8.95 5.55 -3.61
C ILE A 99 9.35 4.46 -4.60
N SER A 100 10.48 3.81 -4.36
CA SER A 100 11.01 2.76 -5.22
C SER A 100 11.04 1.38 -4.56
N ALA A 101 10.77 1.30 -3.25
CA ALA A 101 10.68 0.05 -2.53
C ALA A 101 9.87 0.22 -1.23
N LEU A 102 9.06 -0.78 -0.90
CA LEU A 102 8.38 -0.90 0.39
C LEU A 102 8.66 -2.26 1.04
N ALA A 103 8.82 -2.25 2.36
CA ALA A 103 8.89 -3.45 3.17
C ALA A 103 8.15 -3.25 4.49
N THR A 104 7.66 -4.33 5.09
CA THR A 104 7.10 -4.31 6.44
C THR A 104 8.02 -5.00 7.42
N GLY A 105 8.00 -4.51 8.65
CA GLY A 105 8.74 -5.07 9.77
C GLY A 105 7.94 -4.98 11.05
N ARG A 106 8.43 -5.67 12.07
CA ARG A 106 7.87 -5.60 13.42
C ARG A 106 9.00 -5.32 14.40
N ARG A 107 8.81 -4.31 15.24
CA ARG A 107 9.72 -3.99 16.34
C ARG A 107 9.59 -5.03 17.45
N SER A 108 10.59 -5.07 18.33
CA SER A 108 10.60 -5.94 19.52
C SER A 108 9.42 -5.69 20.47
N ASP A 109 8.91 -4.45 20.50
CA ASP A 109 7.70 -4.06 21.23
C ASP A 109 6.38 -4.51 20.56
N GLY A 110 6.47 -5.18 19.40
CA GLY A 110 5.32 -5.66 18.65
C GLY A 110 4.73 -4.65 17.67
N THR A 111 5.23 -3.41 17.62
CA THR A 111 4.76 -2.36 16.71
C THR A 111 5.10 -2.70 15.27
N PHE A 112 4.09 -2.67 14.40
CA PHE A 112 4.29 -2.76 12.96
C PHE A 112 4.91 -1.47 12.42
N VAL A 113 5.90 -1.63 11.56
CA VAL A 113 6.56 -0.55 10.86
C VAL A 113 6.57 -0.81 9.36
N VAL A 114 6.55 0.27 8.59
CA VAL A 114 6.84 0.26 7.16
C VAL A 114 8.22 0.87 6.97
N VAL A 115 9.00 0.28 6.09
CA VAL A 115 10.27 0.83 5.61
C VAL A 115 10.10 1.19 4.15
N SER A 116 10.46 2.41 3.78
CA SER A 116 10.42 2.88 2.39
C SER A 116 11.80 3.28 1.93
N GLY A 117 12.14 2.90 0.69
CA GLY A 117 13.26 3.46 -0.06
C GLY A 117 12.71 4.42 -1.12
N GLY A 118 13.29 5.61 -1.22
CA GLY A 118 12.90 6.61 -2.21
C GLY A 118 13.99 6.89 -3.23
N MET A 119 13.60 7.38 -4.40
CA MET A 119 14.51 7.90 -5.41
C MET A 119 15.29 9.16 -4.95
N ASP A 120 14.95 9.71 -3.79
CA ASP A 120 15.69 10.75 -3.08
C ASP A 120 16.95 10.23 -2.39
N LYS A 121 17.26 8.92 -2.56
CA LYS A 121 18.42 8.22 -2.01
C LYS A 121 18.36 8.07 -0.49
N THR A 122 17.17 8.15 0.09
CA THR A 122 16.96 7.94 1.53
C THR A 122 16.14 6.68 1.80
N ILE A 123 16.30 6.17 3.03
CA ILE A 123 15.44 5.14 3.61
C ILE A 123 14.72 5.76 4.80
N ARG A 124 13.42 5.51 4.92
CA ARG A 124 12.58 6.02 6.03
C ARG A 124 11.85 4.89 6.71
N ILE A 125 11.62 5.05 8.01
CA ILE A 125 10.88 4.09 8.85
C ILE A 125 9.66 4.78 9.42
N TRP A 126 8.50 4.20 9.17
CA TRP A 126 7.19 4.73 9.54
C TRP A 126 6.57 3.81 10.59
N SER A 127 6.15 4.39 11.72
CA SER A 127 5.33 3.67 12.69
C SER A 127 3.86 3.84 12.32
N LEU A 128 3.15 2.73 12.12
CA LEU A 128 1.71 2.74 11.83
C LEU A 128 0.86 2.90 13.11
N ARG A 129 1.41 3.58 14.12
CA ARG A 129 0.67 3.92 15.34
C ARG A 129 -0.39 4.97 15.02
N ARG A 130 -1.50 4.92 15.75
CA ARG A 130 -2.49 6.00 15.71
C ARG A 130 -1.80 7.30 16.10
N ALA A 131 -1.95 8.36 15.31
CA ALA A 131 -1.69 9.71 15.81
C ALA A 131 -2.68 9.95 16.96
N ALA A 132 -2.16 10.38 18.11
CA ALA A 132 -2.96 10.70 19.29
C ALA A 132 -3.93 11.84 18.99
#